data_AF-A0A7Y2U972-F1
#
_entry.id   AF-A0A7Y2U972-F1
#
_cell.length_a   1.000
_cell.length_b   1.000
_cell.length_c   1.000
_cell.angle_alpha   90.00
_cell.angle_beta   90.00
_cell.angle_gamma   90.00
#
_symmetry.space_group_name_H-M   'P 1'
#
loop_
_entity.id
_entity.type
_entity.pdbx_description
1 polymer ?
#
loop_
_entity_poly.entity_id
_entity_poly.type
_entity_poly.pdbx_seq_one_letter_code
_entity_poly.pdbx_strand_id
1 'polypeptide(L)'
;MKIWILLFTLTMTVAADELRVLSYNIHHGVGLDGKLDLGRIAKVIRKQNPDLVALQEVDKLVTRSDKTDQAVVLAKYLGLHVVFGKSIDFQGGVYGNAILS
;
A
#
# COMPACT_ATOMS: atom_id res chain seq x y z
N MET A 1 61.46 4.19 26.01
CA MET A 1 60.43 5.14 25.54
C MET A 1 59.41 4.32 24.73
N LYS A 2 58.19 4.09 25.26
CA LYS A 2 57.15 3.28 24.58
C LYS A 2 56.22 4.23 23.82
N ILE A 3 56.17 4.08 22.51
CA ILE A 3 55.23 4.79 21.64
C ILE A 3 54.00 3.90 21.46
N TRP A 4 52.83 4.43 21.77
CA TRP A 4 51.55 3.80 21.47
C TRP A 4 50.98 4.43 20.21
N ILE A 5 50.64 3.61 19.22
CA ILE A 5 49.92 4.04 18.02
C ILE A 5 48.46 3.62 18.22
N LEU A 6 47.55 4.60 18.30
CA LEU A 6 46.12 4.34 18.23
C LEU A 6 45.72 4.27 16.76
N LEU A 7 45.25 3.10 16.31
CA LEU A 7 44.53 2.97 15.05
C LEU A 7 43.05 3.31 15.31
N PHE A 8 42.54 4.37 14.69
CA PHE A 8 41.10 4.61 14.58
C PHE A 8 40.62 4.06 13.23
N THR A 9 39.76 3.04 13.27
CA THR A 9 39.00 2.61 12.10
C THR A 9 37.73 3.44 11.99
N LEU A 10 37.57 4.14 10.86
CA LEU A 10 36.36 4.89 10.53
C LEU A 10 35.45 3.98 9.69
N THR A 11 34.33 3.55 10.27
CA THR A 11 33.31 2.79 9.52
C THR A 11 32.40 3.79 8.82
N MET A 12 32.45 3.84 7.49
CA MET A 12 31.46 4.55 6.68
C MET A 12 30.25 3.66 6.50
N THR A 13 29.12 4.01 7.11
CA THR A 13 27.81 3.45 6.74
C THR A 13 27.37 4.12 5.43
N VAL A 14 27.20 3.34 4.37
CA VAL A 14 26.43 3.79 3.21
C VAL A 14 24.99 3.89 3.69
N ALA A 15 24.40 5.08 3.67
CA ALA A 15 22.96 5.22 3.83
C ALA A 15 22.31 4.51 2.64
N ALA A 16 21.68 3.37 2.87
CA ALA A 16 20.81 2.75 1.89
C ALA A 16 19.45 3.46 1.96
N ASP A 17 18.89 3.81 0.81
CA ASP A 17 17.52 4.32 0.77
C ASP A 17 16.58 3.24 1.34
N GLU A 18 15.82 3.59 2.38
CA GLU A 18 14.85 2.70 3.01
C GLU A 18 13.57 2.73 2.18
N LEU A 19 13.16 1.58 1.65
CA LEU A 19 11.87 1.42 0.97
C LEU A 19 10.90 0.69 1.90
N ARG A 20 9.75 1.29 2.11
CA ARG A 20 8.72 0.70 2.95
C ARG A 20 7.49 0.28 2.19
N VAL A 21 7.25 -1.01 2.25
CA VAL A 21 6.18 -1.68 1.52
C VAL A 21 5.08 -2.10 2.49
N LEU A 22 3.84 -1.74 2.18
CA LEU A 22 2.65 -2.24 2.85
C LEU A 22 1.93 -3.23 1.94
N SER A 23 1.66 -4.43 2.42
CA SER A 23 0.72 -5.36 1.77
C SER A 23 -0.57 -5.40 2.60
N TYR A 24 -1.73 -5.19 1.96
CA TYR A 24 -2.99 -5.13 2.67
C TYR A 24 -4.16 -5.67 1.83
N ASN A 25 -4.77 -6.75 2.33
CA ASN A 25 -6.04 -7.23 1.83
C ASN A 25 -7.16 -6.36 2.43
N ILE A 26 -7.88 -5.63 1.57
CA ILE A 26 -8.87 -4.64 2.01
C ILE A 26 -10.28 -5.22 2.10
N HIS A 27 -10.47 -6.51 1.79
CA HIS A 27 -11.76 -7.19 1.76
C HIS A 27 -12.81 -6.34 1.04
N HIS A 28 -12.52 -5.96 -0.21
CA HIS A 28 -13.35 -5.07 -1.06
C HIS A 28 -13.85 -3.81 -0.34
N GLY A 29 -13.06 -3.28 0.61
CA GLY A 29 -13.36 -2.07 1.36
C GLY A 29 -14.37 -2.25 2.49
N VAL A 30 -14.80 -3.47 2.82
CA VAL A 30 -15.80 -3.75 3.85
C VAL A 30 -15.14 -4.14 5.18
N GLY A 31 -15.50 -3.42 6.25
CA GLY A 31 -15.03 -3.73 7.60
C GLY A 31 -15.80 -4.87 8.27
N LEU A 32 -15.35 -5.25 9.47
CA LEU A 32 -16.05 -6.24 10.33
C LEU A 32 -17.45 -5.77 10.77
N ASP A 33 -17.73 -4.46 10.63
CA ASP A 33 -19.04 -3.84 10.82
C ASP A 33 -19.95 -3.97 9.59
N GLY A 34 -19.50 -4.64 8.53
CA GLY A 34 -20.24 -4.82 7.28
C GLY A 34 -20.35 -3.57 6.42
N LYS A 35 -19.63 -2.49 6.75
CA LYS A 35 -19.72 -1.21 6.04
C LYS A 35 -18.59 -1.06 5.02
N LEU A 36 -18.96 -0.69 3.79
CA LEU A 36 -18.03 -0.25 2.76
C LEU A 36 -17.48 1.14 3.09
N ASP A 37 -16.19 1.25 3.38
CA ASP A 37 -15.56 2.49 3.84
C ASP A 37 -14.09 2.58 3.40
N LEU A 38 -13.87 3.07 2.18
CA LEU A 38 -12.52 3.28 1.64
C LEU A 38 -11.74 4.37 2.39
N GLY A 39 -12.43 5.30 3.04
CA GLY A 39 -11.79 6.34 3.85
C GLY A 39 -11.09 5.76 5.08
N ARG A 40 -11.71 4.75 5.71
CA ARG A 40 -11.11 3.97 6.81
C ARG A 40 -9.87 3.22 6.36
N ILE A 41 -9.92 2.55 5.20
CA ILE A 41 -8.78 1.86 4.60
C ILE A 41 -7.63 2.85 4.35
N ALA A 42 -7.91 4.01 3.72
CA ALA A 42 -6.91 5.04 3.49
C ALA A 42 -6.28 5.58 4.79
N LYS A 43 -7.07 5.76 5.86
CA LYS A 43 -6.55 6.17 7.18
C LYS A 43 -5.56 5.14 7.75
N VAL A 44 -5.83 3.84 7.61
CA VAL A 44 -4.91 2.78 8.04
C VAL A 44 -3.61 2.84 7.25
N ILE A 45 -3.69 2.95 5.92
CA ILE A 45 -2.52 3.02 5.04
C ILE A 45 -1.67 4.25 5.36
N ARG A 46 -2.27 5.45 5.49
CA ARG A 46 -1.53 6.68 5.85
C ARG A 46 -0.82 6.58 7.19
N LYS A 47 -1.45 5.96 8.20
CA LYS A 47 -0.83 5.76 9.51
C LYS A 47 0.42 4.90 9.43
N GLN A 48 0.47 4.00 8.44
CA GLN A 48 1.70 3.30 8.18
C GLN A 48 2.71 4.28 7.61
N ASN A 49 2.39 5.11 6.60
CA ASN A 49 3.29 6.01 5.81
C ASN A 49 4.15 5.31 4.70
N PRO A 50 3.63 4.29 3.99
CA PRO A 50 4.43 3.48 3.08
C PRO A 50 4.81 4.24 1.80
N ASP A 51 5.90 3.80 1.16
CA ASP A 51 6.31 4.25 -0.18
C ASP A 51 5.61 3.44 -1.28
N LEU A 52 5.24 2.18 -0.99
CA LEU A 52 4.50 1.32 -1.90
C LEU A 52 3.42 0.54 -1.15
N VAL A 53 2.23 0.45 -1.76
CA VAL A 53 1.10 -0.31 -1.22
C VAL A 53 0.67 -1.36 -2.23
N ALA A 54 0.74 -2.64 -1.83
CA ALA A 54 0.16 -3.76 -2.55
C ALA A 54 -1.19 -4.13 -1.94
N LEU A 55 -2.27 -3.81 -2.65
CA LEU A 55 -3.64 -4.09 -2.23
C LEU A 55 -4.16 -5.40 -2.85
N GLN A 56 -4.85 -6.20 -2.05
CA GLN A 56 -5.61 -7.37 -2.50
C GLN A 56 -7.10 -7.20 -2.23
N GLU A 57 -7.90 -7.99 -2.96
CA GLU A 57 -9.36 -7.97 -2.93
C GLU A 57 -9.98 -6.62 -3.31
N VAL A 58 -9.45 -6.03 -4.37
CA VAL A 58 -9.87 -4.72 -4.86
C VAL A 58 -10.93 -4.92 -5.93
N ASP A 59 -12.09 -4.28 -5.74
CA ASP A 59 -13.15 -4.23 -6.74
C ASP A 59 -12.98 -3.03 -7.69
N LYS A 60 -13.34 -3.24 -8.95
CA LYS A 60 -13.52 -2.18 -9.95
C LYS A 60 -14.83 -2.36 -10.68
N LEU A 61 -15.76 -1.42 -10.47
CA LEU A 61 -17.10 -1.40 -11.06
C LEU A 61 -17.97 -2.62 -10.71
N VAL A 62 -17.69 -3.27 -9.58
CA VAL A 62 -18.42 -4.44 -9.07
C VAL A 62 -19.67 -4.00 -8.31
N THR A 63 -20.78 -4.73 -8.45
CA THR A 63 -22.06 -4.34 -7.86
C THR A 63 -22.05 -4.29 -6.32
N ARG A 64 -21.38 -5.21 -5.62
CA ARG A 64 -21.30 -5.21 -4.14
C ARG A 64 -20.56 -3.99 -3.54
N SER A 65 -19.78 -3.30 -4.36
CA SER A 65 -18.98 -2.13 -3.96
C SER A 65 -19.48 -0.84 -4.62
N ASP A 66 -20.79 -0.77 -4.83
CA ASP A 66 -21.49 0.38 -5.42
C ASP A 66 -20.92 0.81 -6.79
N LYS A 67 -20.37 -0.16 -7.54
CA LYS A 67 -19.67 0.04 -8.80
C LYS A 67 -18.53 1.07 -8.71
N THR A 68 -17.86 1.12 -7.56
CA THR A 68 -16.70 1.99 -7.34
C THR A 68 -15.44 1.41 -8.00
N ASP A 69 -14.57 2.26 -8.56
CA ASP A 69 -13.18 1.90 -8.84
C ASP A 69 -12.34 2.15 -7.59
N GLN A 70 -12.22 1.14 -6.73
CA GLN A 70 -11.65 1.30 -5.39
C GLN A 70 -10.18 1.69 -5.43
N ALA A 71 -9.43 1.15 -6.40
CA ALA A 71 -8.02 1.46 -6.60
C ALA A 71 -7.82 2.95 -6.87
N VAL A 72 -8.61 3.52 -7.79
CA VAL A 72 -8.57 4.96 -8.12
C VAL A 72 -8.98 5.84 -6.94
N VAL A 73 -10.02 5.45 -6.19
CA VAL A 73 -10.47 6.21 -5.01
C VAL A 73 -9.41 6.20 -3.91
N LEU A 74 -8.81 5.05 -3.61
CA LEU A 74 -7.74 4.94 -2.62
C LEU A 74 -6.49 5.72 -3.04
N ALA A 75 -6.12 5.68 -4.32
CA ALA A 75 -5.02 6.47 -4.87
C ALA A 75 -5.27 7.98 -4.69
N LYS A 76 -6.49 8.44 -5.00
CA LYS A 76 -6.91 9.84 -4.78
C LYS A 76 -6.85 10.24 -3.31
N TYR A 77 -7.29 9.37 -2.40
CA TYR A 77 -7.15 9.65 -0.98
C TYR A 77 -5.67 9.75 -0.63
N LEU A 78 -4.87 8.76 -0.95
CA LEU A 78 -3.47 8.69 -0.50
C LEU A 78 -2.55 9.70 -1.20
N GLY A 79 -2.95 10.25 -2.35
CA GLY A 79 -2.11 11.12 -3.17
C GLY A 79 -1.04 10.34 -3.92
N LEU A 80 -1.33 9.09 -4.28
CA LEU A 80 -0.41 8.15 -4.94
C LEU A 80 -0.88 7.85 -6.36
N HIS A 81 0.03 7.39 -7.21
CA HIS A 81 -0.31 6.77 -8.48
C HIS A 81 -0.85 5.35 -8.25
N VAL A 82 -1.53 4.80 -9.26
CA VAL A 82 -2.12 3.45 -9.13
C VAL A 82 -2.10 2.68 -10.43
N VAL A 83 -1.81 1.39 -10.31
CA VAL A 83 -2.00 0.38 -11.35
C VAL A 83 -2.87 -0.73 -10.80
N PHE A 84 -3.93 -1.08 -11.52
CA PHE A 84 -4.82 -2.18 -11.18
C PHE A 84 -4.56 -3.40 -12.08
N GLY A 85 -4.42 -4.58 -11.49
CA GLY A 85 -4.31 -5.86 -12.19
C GLY A 85 -5.56 -6.71 -11.98
N LYS A 86 -6.30 -6.96 -13.06
CA LYS A 86 -7.48 -7.85 -13.04
C LYS A 86 -7.07 -9.29 -12.72
N SER A 87 -7.77 -9.91 -11.78
CA SER A 87 -7.69 -11.37 -11.55
C SER A 87 -8.86 -12.09 -12.23
N ILE A 88 -10.10 -11.63 -12.02
CA ILE A 88 -11.32 -12.23 -12.60
C ILE A 88 -12.36 -11.17 -12.97
N ASP A 89 -13.30 -11.53 -13.83
CA ASP A 89 -14.55 -10.78 -14.01
C ASP A 89 -15.51 -11.14 -12.85
N PHE A 90 -16.21 -10.15 -12.29
CA PHE A 90 -17.03 -10.37 -11.09
C PHE A 90 -18.19 -9.36 -10.98
N GLN A 91 -19.42 -9.86 -10.83
CA GLN A 91 -20.67 -9.09 -10.67
C GLN A 91 -20.80 -7.83 -11.56
N GLY A 92 -20.49 -7.97 -12.86
CA GLY A 92 -20.59 -6.90 -13.85
C GLY A 92 -19.39 -5.95 -13.91
N GLY A 93 -18.41 -6.11 -13.01
CA GLY A 93 -17.13 -5.43 -13.04
C GLY A 93 -15.98 -6.43 -13.01
N VAL A 94 -14.87 -6.05 -12.37
CA VAL A 94 -13.67 -6.89 -12.24
C VAL A 94 -13.11 -6.83 -10.83
N TYR A 95 -12.48 -7.92 -10.42
CA TYR A 95 -11.86 -8.10 -9.11
C TYR A 95 -10.39 -8.42 -9.26
N GLY A 96 -9.53 -7.88 -8.40
CA GLY A 96 -8.10 -8.17 -8.45
C GLY A 96 -7.27 -7.45 -7.41
N ASN A 97 -6.07 -7.06 -7.82
CA ASN A 97 -5.06 -6.45 -6.98
C ASN A 97 -4.68 -5.06 -7.51
N ALA A 98 -4.12 -4.20 -6.66
CA ALA A 98 -3.60 -2.90 -7.08
C ALA A 98 -2.25 -2.59 -6.43
N ILE A 99 -1.40 -1.87 -7.15
CA ILE A 99 -0.17 -1.27 -6.63
C ILE A 99 -0.37 0.25 -6.59
N LEU A 100 -0.04 0.88 -5.46
CA LEU A 100 -0.03 2.33 -5.29
C LEU A 100 1.36 2.79 -4.84
N SER A 101 1.86 3.88 -5.42
CA SER A 101 3.17 4.50 -5.11
C SER A 101 3.22 5.96 -5.55
#